data_AF-A0A8T1QZ44-F1
#
_entry.id   AF-A0A8T1QZ44-F1
#
_cell.length_a   1.000
_cell.length_b   1.000
_cell.length_c   1.000
_cell.angle_alpha   90.00
_cell.angle_beta   90.00
_cell.angle_gamma   90.00
#
_symmetry.space_group_name_H-M   'P 1'
#
loop_
_entity.id
_entity.type
_entity.pdbx_description
1 polymer ?
#
loop_
_entity_poly.entity_id
_entity_poly.type
_entity_poly.pdbx_seq_one_letter_code
_entity_poly.pdbx_strand_id
1 'polypeptide(L)'
;MPAIPEEPLLAPNPDRFCMFPIQYPEIWEMYKKAEASFWTAEEVDLSQDLRQWEALTPDEKHFISHVLAFFAASDGIVLENLAGRFMKEVQVAEARAFYGFQIAIENIHSEMYSLLLETYIKDSDEKHRLFHAIETVPCVAKKAQWALRWIDGSESFAERLIAFACVEGIFFSGSFCAIFWLKKRGLMPGLTFSNELISRDEGLHCDFACLLYTLLRKKLSEQRVKGIVRDAVEIEREFVCDALPCALVGMNRELMSQYIEFVADRLLGALGCGKIYNVQNPFDWMELISLQGKTNFFEKRVGEYQKASVMSSLNDDHSSRKSFRGPKMAVPTTTTTTPQLQNPGFLSREQLLHLFNRFSFLTSLPDVKKRIADAVEDKQEAVAVTTAIQEEIFLEMGVGKRWPVMKLSLDQRNLQKEFWVNRNCRNSNWRC
;
A
#
# COMPACT_ATOMS: atom_id res chain seq x y z
N MET A 1 37.43 24.42 -4.85
CA MET A 1 36.19 23.64 -4.58
C MET A 1 36.03 22.66 -5.70
N PRO A 2 35.76 21.37 -5.45
CA PRO A 2 35.41 20.45 -6.54
C PRO A 2 34.20 21.03 -7.27
N ALA A 3 34.22 20.98 -8.61
CA ALA A 3 33.10 21.45 -9.42
C ALA A 3 31.84 20.69 -8.99
N ILE A 4 30.77 21.42 -8.68
CA ILE A 4 29.49 20.80 -8.38
C ILE A 4 29.08 20.05 -9.66
N PRO A 5 28.86 18.73 -9.63
CA PRO A 5 28.54 17.97 -10.83
C PRO A 5 27.26 18.51 -11.49
N GLU A 6 27.19 18.47 -12.81
CA GLU A 6 26.03 18.97 -13.58
C GLU A 6 24.74 18.28 -13.14
N GLU A 7 24.79 16.97 -12.90
CA GLU A 7 23.70 16.18 -12.31
C GLU A 7 24.20 15.38 -11.09
N PRO A 8 23.90 15.81 -9.85
CA PRO A 8 24.34 15.11 -8.64
C PRO A 8 23.85 13.67 -8.53
N LEU A 9 22.68 13.35 -9.08
CA LEU A 9 22.12 11.99 -9.05
C LEU A 9 22.96 10.98 -9.85
N LEU A 10 23.67 11.45 -10.87
CA LEU A 10 24.41 10.64 -11.85
C LEU A 10 25.93 10.75 -11.67
N ALA A 11 26.39 11.66 -10.81
CA ALA A 11 27.80 11.92 -10.60
C ALA A 11 28.50 10.74 -9.91
N PRO A 12 29.69 10.30 -10.38
CA PRO A 12 30.44 9.24 -9.73
C PRO A 12 30.63 9.50 -8.24
N ASN A 13 30.36 8.49 -7.42
CA ASN A 13 30.44 8.58 -5.97
C ASN A 13 31.34 7.46 -5.40
N PRO A 14 32.66 7.52 -5.63
CA PRO A 14 33.59 6.43 -5.31
C PRO A 14 33.72 6.14 -3.81
N ASP A 15 33.36 7.09 -2.94
CA ASP A 15 33.62 7.00 -1.51
C ASP A 15 32.39 6.56 -0.69
N ARG A 16 31.24 6.29 -1.34
CA ARG A 16 29.97 6.02 -0.64
C ARG A 16 29.49 4.57 -0.79
N PHE A 17 30.19 3.67 -0.11
CA PHE A 17 29.74 2.28 0.10
C PHE A 17 28.86 2.10 1.33
N CYS A 18 28.89 3.05 2.26
CA CYS A 18 28.05 3.05 3.45
C CYS A 18 26.76 3.84 3.20
N MET A 19 25.61 3.29 3.63
CA MET A 19 24.32 3.97 3.49
C MET A 19 24.27 5.27 4.32
N PHE A 20 24.82 5.23 5.53
CA PHE A 20 24.83 6.37 6.44
C PHE A 20 26.07 7.26 6.29
N PRO A 21 25.93 8.57 6.53
CA PRO A 21 24.69 9.30 6.79
C PRO A 21 23.82 9.47 5.53
N ILE A 22 22.49 9.45 5.71
CA ILE A 22 21.52 9.70 4.65
C ILE A 22 21.68 11.13 4.13
N GLN A 23 21.78 11.28 2.81
CA GLN A 23 21.98 12.55 2.10
C GLN A 23 20.70 13.03 1.42
N TYR A 24 19.82 12.11 1.02
CA TYR A 24 18.52 12.41 0.41
C TYR A 24 17.39 11.79 1.24
N PRO A 25 16.97 12.45 2.35
CA PRO A 25 15.89 11.95 3.20
C PRO A 25 14.60 11.63 2.45
N GLU A 26 14.23 12.44 1.46
CA GLU A 26 13.03 12.27 0.64
C GLU A 26 13.07 11.00 -0.21
N ILE A 27 14.24 10.63 -0.74
CA ILE A 27 14.44 9.36 -1.47
C ILE A 27 14.39 8.19 -0.49
N TRP A 28 15.01 8.35 0.69
CA TRP A 28 15.02 7.32 1.72
C TRP A 28 13.62 7.03 2.28
N GLU A 29 12.78 8.05 2.44
CA GLU A 29 11.39 7.91 2.84
C GLU A 29 10.58 7.10 1.82
N MET A 30 10.79 7.32 0.51
CA MET A 30 10.19 6.48 -0.53
C MET A 30 10.66 5.04 -0.44
N TYR A 31 11.95 4.80 -0.21
CA TYR A 31 12.47 3.44 0.00
C TYR A 31 11.80 2.77 1.21
N LYS A 32 11.69 3.48 2.35
CA LYS A 32 11.03 2.95 3.55
C LYS A 32 9.54 2.70 3.35
N LYS A 33 8.87 3.52 2.53
CA LYS A 33 7.48 3.29 2.13
C LYS A 33 7.33 2.04 1.26
N ALA A 34 8.27 1.81 0.34
CA ALA A 34 8.31 0.59 -0.47
C ALA A 34 8.56 -0.65 0.40
N GLU A 35 9.58 -0.60 1.26
CA GLU A 35 9.94 -1.67 2.20
C GLU A 35 8.76 -2.05 3.12
N ALA A 36 8.04 -1.06 3.66
CA ALA A 36 6.85 -1.29 4.50
C ALA A 36 5.68 -1.97 3.73
N SER A 37 5.71 -1.93 2.41
CA SER A 37 4.68 -2.47 1.52
C SER A 37 4.99 -3.89 1.00
N PHE A 38 6.17 -4.45 1.33
CA PHE A 38 6.67 -5.76 0.89
C PHE A 38 5.64 -6.89 1.00
N TRP A 39 5.25 -7.59 -0.05
CA TRP A 39 4.33 -8.74 0.00
C TRP A 39 4.86 -9.92 -0.83
N THR A 40 4.29 -11.12 -0.68
CA THR A 40 4.61 -12.27 -1.53
C THR A 40 3.38 -12.84 -2.24
N ALA A 41 3.59 -13.55 -3.36
CA ALA A 41 2.50 -14.13 -4.15
C ALA A 41 1.62 -15.10 -3.35
N GLU A 42 2.19 -15.79 -2.35
CA GLU A 42 1.45 -16.71 -1.46
C GLU A 42 0.43 -16.02 -0.54
N GLU A 43 0.52 -14.71 -0.35
CA GLU A 43 -0.49 -13.94 0.38
C GLU A 43 -1.82 -13.83 -0.40
N VAL A 44 -1.82 -14.15 -1.71
CA VAL A 44 -2.99 -14.07 -2.58
C VAL A 44 -3.70 -15.42 -2.70
N ASP A 45 -4.89 -15.52 -2.09
CA ASP A 45 -5.73 -16.71 -2.18
C ASP A 45 -6.48 -16.76 -3.53
N LEU A 46 -6.12 -17.73 -4.37
CA LEU A 46 -6.77 -18.01 -5.67
C LEU A 46 -7.81 -19.13 -5.61
N SER A 47 -8.13 -19.68 -4.42
CA SER A 47 -8.98 -20.87 -4.28
C SER A 47 -10.40 -20.69 -4.84
N GLN A 48 -10.93 -19.47 -4.78
CA GLN A 48 -12.26 -19.15 -5.29
C GLN A 48 -12.26 -18.72 -6.76
N ASP A 49 -11.12 -18.27 -7.26
CA ASP A 49 -11.02 -17.63 -8.57
C ASP A 49 -11.29 -18.59 -9.70
N LEU A 50 -10.83 -19.85 -9.62
CA LEU A 50 -11.06 -20.82 -10.70
C LEU A 50 -12.55 -21.08 -10.93
N ARG A 51 -13.34 -21.15 -9.85
CA ARG A 51 -14.79 -21.32 -9.95
C ARG A 51 -15.46 -20.10 -10.57
N GLN A 52 -15.02 -18.89 -10.20
CA GLN A 52 -15.58 -17.66 -10.75
C GLN A 52 -15.16 -17.47 -12.21
N TRP A 53 -13.90 -17.83 -12.54
CA TRP A 53 -13.36 -17.84 -13.88
C TRP A 53 -14.24 -18.67 -14.81
N GLU A 54 -14.59 -19.90 -14.42
CA GLU A 54 -15.45 -20.77 -15.22
C GLU A 54 -16.81 -20.12 -15.54
N ALA A 55 -17.37 -19.36 -14.61
CA ALA A 55 -18.64 -18.66 -14.75
C ALA A 55 -18.58 -17.35 -15.58
N LEU A 56 -17.38 -16.85 -15.90
CA LEU A 56 -17.24 -15.67 -16.76
C LEU A 56 -17.64 -15.95 -18.20
N THR A 57 -18.13 -14.90 -18.86
CA THR A 57 -18.41 -14.93 -20.30
C THR A 57 -17.12 -15.13 -21.12
N PRO A 58 -17.22 -15.64 -22.36
CA PRO A 58 -16.06 -15.75 -23.25
C PRO A 58 -15.34 -14.42 -23.46
N ASP A 59 -16.07 -13.32 -23.56
CA ASP A 59 -15.53 -11.97 -23.75
C ASP A 59 -14.74 -11.49 -22.52
N GLU A 60 -15.27 -11.71 -21.31
CA GLU A 60 -14.56 -11.40 -20.07
C GLU A 60 -13.28 -12.24 -19.92
N LYS A 61 -13.35 -13.54 -20.22
CA LYS A 61 -12.17 -14.42 -20.22
C LYS A 61 -11.13 -13.95 -21.22
N HIS A 62 -11.55 -13.61 -22.43
CA HIS A 62 -10.67 -13.09 -23.47
C HIS A 62 -9.97 -11.79 -23.03
N PHE A 63 -10.73 -10.85 -22.48
CA PHE A 63 -10.18 -9.59 -21.96
C PHE A 63 -9.14 -9.84 -20.86
N ILE A 64 -9.52 -10.61 -19.82
CA ILE A 64 -8.65 -10.85 -18.68
C ILE A 64 -7.38 -11.62 -19.09
N SER A 65 -7.50 -12.66 -19.91
CA SER A 65 -6.33 -13.46 -20.32
C SER A 65 -5.31 -12.63 -21.10
N HIS A 66 -5.76 -11.73 -21.97
CA HIS A 66 -4.87 -10.88 -22.75
C HIS A 66 -4.28 -9.73 -21.93
N VAL A 67 -5.01 -9.20 -20.94
CA VAL A 67 -4.45 -8.25 -19.95
C VAL A 67 -3.34 -8.92 -19.13
N LEU A 68 -3.57 -10.13 -18.62
CA LEU A 68 -2.57 -10.87 -17.84
C LEU A 68 -1.34 -11.22 -18.68
N ALA A 69 -1.54 -11.62 -19.94
CA ALA A 69 -0.45 -11.89 -20.87
C ALA A 69 0.39 -10.64 -21.17
N PHE A 70 -0.26 -9.48 -21.31
CA PHE A 70 0.43 -8.20 -21.45
C PHE A 70 1.28 -7.88 -20.22
N PHE A 71 0.72 -8.01 -19.01
CA PHE A 71 1.45 -7.72 -17.77
C PHE A 71 2.65 -8.65 -17.58
N ALA A 72 2.47 -9.97 -17.71
CA ALA A 72 3.54 -10.95 -17.57
C ALA A 72 4.74 -10.67 -18.51
N ALA A 73 4.47 -10.19 -19.72
CA ALA A 73 5.49 -9.80 -20.67
C ALA A 73 6.15 -8.44 -20.37
N SER A 74 5.38 -7.49 -19.81
CA SER A 74 5.82 -6.10 -19.62
C SER A 74 6.75 -5.95 -18.42
N ASP A 75 6.50 -6.66 -17.31
CA ASP A 75 7.33 -6.58 -16.10
C ASP A 75 8.76 -7.05 -16.38
N GLY A 76 8.94 -8.03 -17.28
CA GLY A 76 10.26 -8.45 -17.75
C GLY A 76 11.02 -7.31 -18.44
N ILE A 77 10.34 -6.50 -19.25
CA ILE A 77 10.93 -5.34 -19.93
C ILE A 77 11.32 -4.25 -18.92
N VAL A 78 10.45 -3.99 -17.93
CA VAL A 78 10.69 -3.05 -16.83
C VAL A 78 11.93 -3.46 -16.03
N LEU A 79 12.06 -4.74 -15.69
CA LEU A 79 13.17 -5.28 -14.92
C LEU A 79 14.52 -5.12 -15.64
N GLU A 80 14.57 -5.39 -16.94
CA GLU A 80 15.77 -5.18 -17.76
C GLU A 80 16.19 -3.70 -17.78
N ASN A 81 15.24 -2.76 -17.84
CA ASN A 81 15.56 -1.33 -17.78
C ASN A 81 16.14 -0.92 -16.42
N LEU A 82 15.52 -1.38 -15.33
CA LEU A 82 15.94 -1.05 -13.96
C LEU A 82 17.35 -1.59 -13.68
N ALA A 83 17.57 -2.87 -13.89
CA ALA A 83 18.84 -3.53 -13.61
C ALA A 83 19.93 -3.19 -14.64
N GLY A 84 19.54 -3.13 -15.92
CA GLY A 84 20.45 -2.91 -17.04
C GLY A 84 20.92 -1.46 -17.17
N ARG A 85 20.08 -0.48 -16.78
CA ARG A 85 20.35 0.97 -16.97
C ARG A 85 20.23 1.78 -15.70
N PHE A 86 19.04 1.98 -15.15
CA PHE A 86 18.85 2.99 -14.08
C PHE A 86 19.70 2.73 -12.85
N MET A 87 19.82 1.47 -12.40
CA MET A 87 20.64 1.12 -11.25
C MET A 87 22.14 1.37 -11.49
N LYS A 88 22.59 1.27 -12.75
CA LYS A 88 23.98 1.56 -13.15
C LYS A 88 24.25 3.06 -13.25
N GLU A 89 23.29 3.83 -13.76
CA GLU A 89 23.43 5.26 -14.02
C GLU A 89 23.28 6.11 -12.75
N VAL A 90 22.27 5.82 -11.92
CA VAL A 90 22.06 6.54 -10.67
C VAL A 90 23.12 6.12 -9.65
N GLN A 91 23.84 7.09 -9.10
CA GLN A 91 24.97 6.88 -8.16
C GLN A 91 24.58 7.13 -6.69
N VAL A 92 23.35 7.59 -6.44
CA VAL A 92 22.85 7.85 -5.08
C VAL A 92 22.45 6.53 -4.41
N ALA A 93 23.02 6.26 -3.24
CA ALA A 93 22.83 5.00 -2.52
C ALA A 93 21.37 4.76 -2.10
N GLU A 94 20.66 5.79 -1.65
CA GLU A 94 19.25 5.72 -1.28
C GLU A 94 18.37 5.36 -2.48
N ALA A 95 18.67 5.91 -3.66
CA ALA A 95 17.92 5.62 -4.87
C ALA A 95 18.20 4.20 -5.37
N ARG A 96 19.45 3.72 -5.24
CA ARG A 96 19.79 2.31 -5.50
C ARG A 96 19.11 1.36 -4.53
N ALA A 97 18.91 1.74 -3.27
CA ALA A 97 18.13 0.95 -2.32
C ALA A 97 16.66 0.85 -2.74
N PHE A 98 16.05 1.97 -3.19
CA PHE A 98 14.72 1.95 -3.78
C PHE A 98 14.67 1.02 -5.00
N TYR A 99 15.55 1.20 -5.99
CA TYR A 99 15.56 0.35 -7.19
C TYR A 99 15.82 -1.13 -6.90
N GLY A 100 16.70 -1.45 -5.94
CA GLY A 100 16.92 -2.83 -5.53
C GLY A 100 15.65 -3.47 -4.96
N PHE A 101 14.86 -2.70 -4.21
CA PHE A 101 13.58 -3.17 -3.70
C PHE A 101 12.50 -3.22 -4.79
N GLN A 102 12.45 -2.22 -5.68
CA GLN A 102 11.56 -2.24 -6.85
C GLN A 102 11.81 -3.49 -7.68
N ILE A 103 13.06 -3.80 -8.04
CA ILE A 103 13.40 -5.04 -8.79
C ILE A 103 12.90 -6.30 -8.07
N ALA A 104 13.00 -6.36 -6.74
CA ALA A 104 12.46 -7.50 -5.99
C ALA A 104 10.93 -7.60 -6.12
N ILE A 105 10.23 -6.47 -6.05
CA ILE A 105 8.78 -6.39 -6.19
C ILE A 105 8.34 -6.71 -7.64
N GLU A 106 9.03 -6.24 -8.67
CA GLU A 106 8.75 -6.60 -10.08
C GLU A 106 8.83 -8.12 -10.30
N ASN A 107 9.77 -8.82 -9.64
CA ASN A 107 9.85 -10.28 -9.71
C ASN A 107 8.62 -10.95 -9.08
N ILE A 108 8.12 -10.40 -7.97
CA ILE A 108 6.89 -10.88 -7.31
C ILE A 108 5.67 -10.60 -8.19
N HIS A 109 5.62 -9.46 -8.88
CA HIS A 109 4.55 -9.15 -9.84
C HIS A 109 4.55 -10.16 -11.00
N SER A 110 5.72 -10.41 -11.60
CA SER A 110 5.90 -11.39 -12.67
C SER A 110 5.49 -12.80 -12.24
N GLU A 111 5.87 -13.23 -11.03
CA GLU A 111 5.41 -14.49 -10.43
C GLU A 111 3.88 -14.52 -10.28
N MET A 112 3.29 -13.45 -9.72
CA MET A 112 1.86 -13.35 -9.50
C MET A 112 1.07 -13.44 -10.82
N TYR A 113 1.49 -12.72 -11.87
CA TYR A 113 0.86 -12.80 -13.17
C TYR A 113 0.99 -14.18 -13.81
N SER A 114 2.15 -14.80 -13.68
CA SER A 114 2.38 -16.18 -14.14
C SER A 114 1.47 -17.17 -13.42
N LEU A 115 1.31 -17.03 -12.10
CA LEU A 115 0.42 -17.86 -11.28
C LEU A 115 -1.06 -17.67 -11.67
N LEU A 116 -1.48 -16.44 -11.95
CA LEU A 116 -2.84 -16.15 -12.45
C LEU A 116 -3.09 -16.84 -13.80
N LEU A 117 -2.17 -16.70 -14.76
CA LEU A 117 -2.26 -17.37 -16.05
C LEU A 117 -2.28 -18.91 -15.91
N GLU A 118 -1.39 -19.47 -15.09
CA GLU A 118 -1.33 -20.91 -14.82
C GLU A 118 -2.62 -21.44 -14.18
N THR A 119 -3.23 -20.64 -13.31
CA THR A 119 -4.48 -20.97 -12.63
C THR A 119 -5.66 -20.97 -13.60
N TYR A 120 -5.77 -19.94 -14.45
CA TYR A 120 -6.96 -19.70 -15.28
C TYR A 120 -6.92 -20.43 -16.63
N ILE A 121 -5.74 -20.56 -17.23
CA ILE A 121 -5.57 -21.10 -18.58
C ILE A 121 -5.10 -22.55 -18.50
N LYS A 122 -6.01 -23.49 -18.76
CA LYS A 122 -5.73 -24.93 -18.72
C LYS A 122 -5.17 -25.47 -20.03
N ASP A 123 -5.52 -24.86 -21.15
CA ASP A 123 -5.04 -25.24 -22.47
C ASP A 123 -3.56 -24.85 -22.63
N SER A 124 -2.71 -25.84 -22.93
CA SER A 124 -1.26 -25.64 -22.99
C SER A 124 -0.82 -24.80 -24.19
N ASP A 125 -1.51 -24.89 -25.32
CA ASP A 125 -1.18 -24.16 -26.54
C ASP A 125 -1.55 -22.67 -26.39
N GLU A 126 -2.73 -22.39 -25.86
CA GLU A 126 -3.17 -21.02 -25.54
C GLU A 126 -2.28 -20.39 -24.47
N LYS A 127 -1.91 -21.15 -23.43
CA LYS A 127 -0.96 -20.72 -22.42
C LYS A 127 0.38 -20.35 -23.04
N HIS A 128 0.93 -21.21 -23.90
CA HIS A 128 2.18 -20.93 -24.60
C HIS A 128 2.06 -19.66 -25.46
N ARG A 129 0.94 -19.48 -26.19
CA ARG A 129 0.68 -18.29 -26.99
C ARG A 129 0.69 -17.03 -26.13
N LEU A 130 0.02 -17.05 -24.97
CA LEU A 130 -0.10 -15.90 -24.06
C LEU A 130 1.23 -15.56 -23.36
N PHE A 131 2.06 -16.53 -23.00
CA PHE A 131 3.41 -16.24 -22.45
C PHE A 131 4.34 -15.60 -23.49
N HIS A 132 4.10 -15.80 -24.79
CA HIS A 132 4.83 -15.17 -25.89
C HIS A 132 4.08 -13.97 -26.49
N ALA A 133 3.24 -13.28 -25.70
CA ALA A 133 2.34 -12.24 -26.20
C ALA A 133 3.02 -11.06 -26.93
N ILE A 134 4.29 -10.76 -26.65
CA ILE A 134 5.05 -9.75 -27.40
C ILE A 134 5.12 -10.11 -28.89
N GLU A 135 5.28 -11.39 -29.21
CA GLU A 135 5.40 -11.90 -30.58
C GLU A 135 4.04 -12.29 -31.17
N THR A 136 3.11 -12.74 -30.32
CA THR A 136 1.85 -13.36 -30.76
C THR A 136 0.63 -12.44 -30.68
N VAL A 137 0.71 -11.32 -29.95
CA VAL A 137 -0.41 -10.38 -29.72
C VAL A 137 -0.02 -8.97 -30.20
N PRO A 138 -0.54 -8.50 -31.36
CA PRO A 138 -0.11 -7.24 -31.97
C PRO A 138 -0.23 -5.99 -31.07
N CYS A 139 -1.27 -5.92 -30.23
CA CYS A 139 -1.46 -4.77 -29.34
C CYS A 139 -0.47 -4.74 -28.17
N VAL A 140 0.01 -5.89 -27.73
CA VAL A 140 1.09 -6.03 -26.75
C VAL A 140 2.42 -5.63 -27.39
N ALA A 141 2.67 -6.07 -28.62
CA ALA A 141 3.89 -5.76 -29.37
C ALA A 141 4.13 -4.25 -29.49
N LYS A 142 3.09 -3.45 -29.78
CA LYS A 142 3.22 -1.99 -29.93
C LYS A 142 3.67 -1.30 -28.65
N LYS A 143 3.08 -1.66 -27.51
CA LYS A 143 3.48 -1.14 -26.19
C LYS A 143 4.90 -1.56 -25.82
N ALA A 144 5.22 -2.84 -26.02
CA ALA A 144 6.55 -3.38 -25.78
C ALA A 144 7.61 -2.65 -26.63
N GLN A 145 7.36 -2.47 -27.93
CA GLN A 145 8.25 -1.73 -28.83
C GLN A 145 8.44 -0.27 -28.39
N TRP A 146 7.38 0.40 -27.93
CA TRP A 146 7.50 1.75 -27.39
C TRP A 146 8.38 1.77 -26.15
N ALA A 147 8.21 0.85 -25.21
CA ALA A 147 9.03 0.78 -23.99
C ALA A 147 10.50 0.48 -24.33
N LEU A 148 10.75 -0.56 -25.15
CA LEU A 148 12.08 -0.97 -25.57
C LEU A 148 12.86 0.14 -26.27
N ARG A 149 12.19 1.01 -27.06
CA ARG A 149 12.86 2.15 -27.71
C ARG A 149 13.58 3.06 -26.72
N TRP A 150 13.01 3.25 -25.52
CA TRP A 150 13.57 4.10 -24.47
C TRP A 150 14.62 3.36 -23.64
N ILE A 151 14.53 2.03 -23.59
CA ILE A 151 15.50 1.18 -22.89
C ILE A 151 16.77 1.05 -23.72
N ASP A 152 16.68 0.82 -25.02
CA ASP A 152 17.86 0.63 -25.88
C ASP A 152 18.40 1.94 -26.47
N GLY A 153 17.60 3.00 -26.42
CA GLY A 153 17.90 4.26 -27.07
C GLY A 153 18.98 5.10 -26.38
N SER A 154 19.52 6.07 -27.15
CA SER A 154 20.58 6.99 -26.72
C SER A 154 20.04 8.28 -26.07
N GLU A 155 18.76 8.33 -25.73
CA GLU A 155 18.10 9.48 -25.14
C GLU A 155 18.65 9.80 -23.74
N SER A 156 18.48 11.06 -23.35
CA SER A 156 18.94 11.55 -22.06
C SER A 156 18.30 10.79 -20.90
N PHE A 157 18.98 10.74 -19.76
CA PHE A 157 18.41 10.15 -18.53
C PHE A 157 17.04 10.76 -18.19
N ALA A 158 16.89 12.07 -18.34
CA ALA A 158 15.63 12.77 -18.10
C ALA A 158 14.51 12.28 -19.02
N GLU A 159 14.76 12.11 -20.33
CA GLU A 159 13.76 11.59 -21.26
C GLU A 159 13.34 10.17 -20.93
N ARG A 160 14.32 9.31 -20.62
CA ARG A 160 14.06 7.92 -20.24
C ARG A 160 13.32 7.81 -18.91
N LEU A 161 13.61 8.69 -17.96
CA LEU A 161 12.89 8.74 -16.68
C LEU A 161 11.43 9.15 -16.85
N ILE A 162 11.13 10.11 -17.75
CA ILE A 162 9.74 10.46 -18.08
C ILE A 162 9.04 9.31 -18.80
N ALA A 163 9.71 8.68 -19.77
CA ALA A 163 9.15 7.53 -20.48
C ALA A 163 8.85 6.38 -19.52
N PHE A 164 9.76 6.11 -18.57
CA PHE A 164 9.57 5.13 -17.51
C PHE A 164 8.37 5.46 -16.63
N ALA A 165 8.23 6.70 -16.19
CA ALA A 165 7.03 7.13 -15.44
C ALA A 165 5.73 6.93 -16.24
N CYS A 166 5.77 7.00 -17.57
CA CYS A 166 4.61 6.68 -18.41
C CYS A 166 4.34 5.17 -18.49
N VAL A 167 5.37 4.32 -18.47
CA VAL A 167 5.19 2.86 -18.41
C VAL A 167 4.47 2.49 -17.11
N GLU A 168 5.05 2.87 -15.97
CA GLU A 168 4.53 2.57 -14.62
C GLU A 168 3.16 3.24 -14.38
N GLY A 169 2.99 4.49 -14.85
CA GLY A 169 1.83 5.31 -14.51
C GLY A 169 0.67 5.31 -15.52
N ILE A 170 0.93 5.10 -16.81
CA ILE A 170 -0.08 5.21 -17.88
C ILE A 170 -0.36 3.86 -18.54
N PHE A 171 0.67 3.10 -18.94
CA PHE A 171 0.49 1.87 -19.73
C PHE A 171 -0.23 0.73 -19.02
N PHE A 172 -0.33 0.79 -17.70
CA PHE A 172 -1.08 -0.17 -16.90
C PHE A 172 -2.43 0.39 -16.41
N SER A 173 -2.65 1.70 -16.55
CA SER A 173 -3.78 2.39 -15.90
C SER A 173 -5.16 1.91 -16.37
N GLY A 174 -5.36 1.70 -17.68
CA GLY A 174 -6.63 1.21 -18.21
C GLY A 174 -6.93 -0.22 -17.78
N SER A 175 -5.91 -1.08 -17.80
CA SER A 175 -6.01 -2.47 -17.34
C SER A 175 -6.32 -2.58 -15.84
N PHE A 176 -5.63 -1.81 -14.99
CA PHE A 176 -5.92 -1.76 -13.56
C PHE A 176 -7.34 -1.29 -13.28
N CYS A 177 -7.79 -0.24 -13.99
CA CYS A 177 -9.16 0.25 -13.89
C CYS A 177 -10.17 -0.84 -14.28
N ALA A 178 -9.90 -1.57 -15.36
CA ALA A 178 -10.77 -2.66 -15.81
C ALA A 178 -10.85 -3.84 -14.82
N ILE A 179 -9.75 -4.17 -14.15
CA ILE A 179 -9.77 -5.21 -13.10
C ILE A 179 -10.50 -4.70 -11.85
N PHE A 180 -10.32 -3.44 -11.46
CA PHE A 180 -11.11 -2.85 -10.37
C PHE A 180 -12.61 -2.79 -10.68
N TRP A 181 -13.00 -2.69 -11.95
CA TRP A 181 -14.39 -2.85 -12.36
C TRP A 181 -14.93 -4.26 -12.05
N LEU A 182 -14.13 -5.32 -12.23
CA LEU A 182 -14.50 -6.67 -11.79
C LEU A 182 -14.66 -6.75 -10.28
N LYS A 183 -13.79 -6.06 -9.51
CA LYS A 183 -13.93 -5.96 -8.05
C LYS A 183 -15.27 -5.33 -7.66
N LYS A 184 -15.67 -4.25 -8.33
CA LYS A 184 -16.96 -3.58 -8.10
C LYS A 184 -18.14 -4.52 -8.36
N ARG A 185 -17.99 -5.47 -9.29
CA ARG A 185 -18.98 -6.52 -9.60
C ARG A 185 -18.90 -7.72 -8.65
N GLY A 186 -17.94 -7.76 -7.73
CA GLY A 186 -17.74 -8.86 -6.79
C GLY A 186 -17.14 -10.11 -7.43
N LEU A 187 -16.34 -9.94 -8.50
CA LEU A 187 -15.76 -11.03 -9.28
C LEU A 187 -14.25 -11.15 -9.05
N MET A 188 -13.74 -12.38 -9.18
CA MET A 188 -12.33 -12.74 -9.18
C MET A 188 -11.56 -12.16 -7.97
N PRO A 189 -11.87 -12.59 -6.73
CA PRO A 189 -11.35 -11.98 -5.52
C PRO A 189 -9.82 -12.04 -5.42
N GLY A 190 -9.18 -13.12 -5.88
CA GLY A 190 -7.74 -13.28 -5.94
C GLY A 190 -7.11 -12.32 -6.96
N LEU A 191 -7.59 -12.30 -8.21
CA LEU A 191 -7.16 -11.35 -9.24
C LEU A 191 -7.28 -9.89 -8.81
N THR A 192 -8.41 -9.55 -8.18
CA THR A 192 -8.69 -8.16 -7.80
C THR A 192 -7.89 -7.73 -6.57
N PHE A 193 -7.60 -8.66 -5.65
CA PHE A 193 -6.71 -8.40 -4.52
C PHE A 193 -5.26 -8.26 -4.96
N SER A 194 -4.75 -9.12 -5.84
CA SER A 194 -3.39 -8.94 -6.38
C SER A 194 -3.26 -7.63 -7.17
N ASN A 195 -4.29 -7.25 -7.94
CA ASN A 195 -4.35 -5.97 -8.63
C ASN A 195 -4.30 -4.76 -7.67
N GLU A 196 -4.85 -4.86 -6.46
CA GLU A 196 -4.70 -3.81 -5.43
C GLU A 196 -3.25 -3.65 -4.98
N LEU A 197 -2.55 -4.76 -4.78
CA LEU A 197 -1.16 -4.76 -4.33
C LEU A 197 -0.24 -4.21 -5.43
N ILE A 198 -0.39 -4.71 -6.65
CA ILE A 198 0.43 -4.32 -7.80
C ILE A 198 0.18 -2.87 -8.17
N SER A 199 -1.08 -2.44 -8.35
CA SER A 199 -1.35 -1.03 -8.73
C SER A 199 -0.91 -0.01 -7.69
N ARG A 200 -0.83 -0.40 -6.41
CA ARG A 200 -0.24 0.44 -5.35
C ARG A 200 1.27 0.57 -5.54
N ASP A 201 1.95 -0.52 -5.84
CA ASP A 201 3.40 -0.57 -6.05
C ASP A 201 3.77 0.26 -7.29
N GLU A 202 3.10 0.05 -8.42
CA GLU A 202 3.26 0.87 -9.64
C GLU A 202 3.03 2.36 -9.40
N GLY A 203 2.03 2.69 -8.57
CA GLY A 203 1.80 4.07 -8.15
C GLY A 203 2.99 4.65 -7.38
N LEU A 204 3.63 3.86 -6.51
CA LEU A 204 4.82 4.27 -5.76
C LEU A 204 6.06 4.37 -6.66
N HIS A 205 6.23 3.48 -7.62
CA HIS A 205 7.32 3.52 -8.59
C HIS A 205 7.21 4.75 -9.51
N CYS A 206 5.99 5.06 -9.98
CA CYS A 206 5.70 6.27 -10.73
C CYS A 206 5.98 7.54 -9.91
N ASP A 207 5.54 7.59 -8.65
CA ASP A 207 5.84 8.69 -7.72
C ASP A 207 7.36 8.85 -7.53
N PHE A 208 8.10 7.75 -7.44
CA PHE A 208 9.56 7.76 -7.30
C PHE A 208 10.26 8.30 -8.54
N ALA A 209 9.82 7.90 -9.74
CA ALA A 209 10.33 8.45 -11.00
C ALA A 209 10.10 9.97 -11.08
N CYS A 210 8.92 10.44 -10.64
CA CYS A 210 8.63 11.86 -10.55
C CYS A 210 9.55 12.57 -9.55
N LEU A 211 9.77 11.99 -8.36
CA LEU A 211 10.68 12.54 -7.36
C LEU A 211 12.10 12.71 -7.92
N LEU A 212 12.66 11.68 -8.53
CA LEU A 212 13.98 11.76 -9.16
C LEU A 212 14.02 12.85 -10.24
N TYR A 213 12.97 12.98 -11.06
CA TYR A 213 12.87 14.04 -12.06
C TYR A 213 12.84 15.44 -11.44
N THR A 214 12.18 15.62 -10.29
CA THR A 214 12.16 16.91 -9.60
C THR A 214 13.54 17.33 -9.09
N LEU A 215 14.39 16.35 -8.74
CA LEU A 215 15.76 16.50 -8.25
C LEU A 215 16.79 16.71 -9.37
N LEU A 216 16.45 16.43 -10.63
CA LEU A 216 17.30 16.76 -11.78
C LEU A 216 17.44 18.28 -11.93
N ARG A 217 18.65 18.72 -12.27
CA ARG A 217 18.92 20.15 -12.53
C ARG A 217 18.53 20.55 -13.94
N LYS A 218 18.85 19.72 -14.92
CA LYS A 218 18.56 19.92 -16.34
C LYS A 218 17.25 19.23 -16.70
N LYS A 219 16.16 19.92 -16.42
CA LYS A 219 14.81 19.48 -16.79
C LYS A 219 14.59 19.61 -18.30
N LEU A 220 13.72 18.76 -18.84
CA LEU A 220 13.26 18.86 -20.21
C LEU A 220 12.35 20.07 -20.38
N SER A 221 12.20 20.53 -21.62
CA SER A 221 11.14 21.48 -21.93
C SER A 221 9.78 20.84 -21.67
N GLU A 222 8.83 21.63 -21.17
CA GLU A 222 7.47 21.15 -20.94
C GLU A 222 6.84 20.56 -22.22
N GLN A 223 7.16 21.12 -23.39
CA GLN A 223 6.74 20.59 -24.68
C GLN A 223 7.25 19.16 -24.92
N ARG A 224 8.50 18.86 -24.55
CA ARG A 224 9.08 17.52 -24.71
C ARG A 224 8.41 16.52 -23.76
N VAL A 225 8.22 16.89 -22.49
CA VAL A 225 7.52 16.05 -21.50
C VAL A 225 6.10 15.74 -21.97
N LYS A 226 5.35 16.77 -22.38
CA LYS A 226 3.99 16.62 -22.91
C LYS A 226 3.92 15.76 -24.16
N GLY A 227 4.94 15.82 -25.02
CA GLY A 227 5.06 14.95 -26.18
C GLY A 227 5.14 13.47 -25.80
N ILE A 228 6.05 13.13 -24.86
CA ILE A 228 6.21 11.74 -24.38
C ILE A 228 4.92 11.22 -23.73
N VAL A 229 4.31 12.03 -22.87
CA VAL A 229 3.05 11.67 -22.20
C VAL A 229 1.91 11.50 -23.21
N ARG A 230 1.82 12.35 -24.23
CA ARG A 230 0.78 12.21 -25.27
C ARG A 230 0.95 10.92 -26.07
N ASP A 231 2.18 10.61 -26.50
CA ASP A 231 2.47 9.34 -27.19
C ASP A 231 1.99 8.15 -26.34
N ALA A 232 2.26 8.18 -25.03
CA ALA A 232 1.88 7.11 -24.12
C ALA A 232 0.35 6.99 -23.98
N VAL A 233 -0.37 8.11 -23.86
CA VAL A 233 -1.84 8.13 -23.79
C VAL A 233 -2.48 7.57 -25.07
N GLU A 234 -1.96 7.94 -26.23
CA GLU A 234 -2.49 7.45 -27.51
C GLU A 234 -2.36 5.94 -27.63
N ILE A 235 -1.21 5.39 -27.24
CA ILE A 235 -0.96 3.94 -27.22
C ILE A 235 -1.86 3.23 -26.21
N GLU A 236 -2.01 3.79 -25.00
CA GLU A 236 -2.85 3.18 -23.97
C GLU A 236 -4.33 3.16 -24.37
N ARG A 237 -4.81 4.24 -24.97
CA ARG A 237 -6.18 4.31 -25.51
C ARG A 237 -6.38 3.26 -26.58
N GLU A 238 -5.51 3.20 -27.58
CA GLU A 238 -5.61 2.18 -28.63
C GLU A 238 -5.64 0.76 -28.05
N PHE A 239 -4.81 0.49 -27.04
CA PHE A 239 -4.77 -0.80 -26.37
C PHE A 239 -6.11 -1.16 -25.71
N VAL A 240 -6.61 -0.35 -24.77
CA VAL A 240 -7.76 -0.73 -23.93
C VAL A 240 -9.12 -0.34 -24.53
N CYS A 241 -9.15 0.54 -25.53
CA CYS A 241 -10.39 0.97 -26.17
C CYS A 241 -10.64 0.25 -27.50
N ASP A 242 -9.59 -0.15 -28.21
CA ASP A 242 -9.73 -0.63 -29.59
C ASP A 242 -9.20 -2.06 -29.77
N ALA A 243 -7.96 -2.33 -29.35
CA ALA A 243 -7.35 -3.63 -29.60
C ALA A 243 -7.75 -4.71 -28.59
N LEU A 244 -7.95 -4.33 -27.34
CA LEU A 244 -8.54 -5.16 -26.28
C LEU A 244 -9.65 -4.36 -25.60
N PRO A 245 -10.83 -4.20 -26.23
CA PRO A 245 -11.83 -3.24 -25.80
C PRO A 245 -12.35 -3.52 -24.38
N CYS A 246 -12.33 -2.51 -23.52
CA CYS A 246 -12.94 -2.58 -22.18
C CYS A 246 -14.45 -2.86 -22.21
N ALA A 247 -15.09 -2.68 -23.36
CA ALA A 247 -16.48 -3.07 -23.60
C ALA A 247 -16.71 -4.57 -23.37
N LEU A 248 -15.69 -5.41 -23.55
CA LEU A 248 -15.75 -6.85 -23.31
C LEU A 248 -16.03 -7.20 -21.84
N VAL A 249 -15.66 -6.31 -20.91
CA VAL A 249 -16.00 -6.44 -19.47
C VAL A 249 -17.15 -5.53 -19.05
N GLY A 250 -17.84 -4.91 -20.01
CA GLY A 250 -18.99 -4.03 -19.79
C GLY A 250 -18.65 -2.59 -19.40
N MET A 251 -17.44 -2.12 -19.69
CA MET A 251 -17.06 -0.72 -19.47
C MET A 251 -17.25 0.14 -20.71
N ASN A 252 -17.58 1.42 -20.51
CA ASN A 252 -17.73 2.38 -21.60
C ASN A 252 -16.37 2.90 -22.09
N ARG A 253 -16.17 2.86 -23.41
CA ARG A 253 -14.94 3.28 -24.11
C ARG A 253 -14.60 4.74 -23.88
N GLU A 254 -15.59 5.63 -23.96
CA GLU A 254 -15.39 7.06 -23.79
C GLU A 254 -14.97 7.41 -22.36
N LEU A 255 -15.59 6.77 -21.35
CA LEU A 255 -15.21 6.94 -19.95
C LEU A 255 -13.81 6.35 -19.67
N MET A 256 -13.46 5.20 -20.26
CA MET A 256 -12.10 4.65 -20.13
C MET A 256 -11.06 5.60 -20.73
N SER A 257 -11.34 6.13 -21.92
CA SER A 257 -10.49 7.14 -22.57
C SER A 257 -10.30 8.38 -21.68
N GLN A 258 -11.39 8.90 -21.11
CA GLN A 258 -11.34 10.05 -20.20
C GLN A 258 -10.54 9.74 -18.93
N TYR A 259 -10.62 8.51 -18.41
CA TYR A 259 -9.84 8.09 -17.25
C TYR A 259 -8.33 8.09 -17.54
N ILE A 260 -7.90 7.57 -18.69
CA ILE A 260 -6.48 7.60 -19.10
C ILE A 260 -5.98 9.04 -19.22
N GLU A 261 -6.78 9.93 -19.83
CA GLU A 261 -6.48 11.35 -19.94
C GLU A 261 -6.37 12.03 -18.57
N PHE A 262 -7.23 11.67 -17.62
CA PHE A 262 -7.15 12.13 -16.22
C PHE A 262 -5.86 11.68 -15.53
N VAL A 263 -5.46 10.41 -15.71
CA VAL A 263 -4.22 9.86 -15.15
C VAL A 263 -3.00 10.59 -15.72
N ALA A 264 -2.99 10.85 -17.03
CA ALA A 264 -1.92 11.58 -17.70
C ALA A 264 -1.78 13.03 -17.20
N ASP A 265 -2.89 13.73 -16.99
CA ASP A 265 -2.88 15.08 -16.42
C ASP A 265 -2.36 15.09 -14.97
N ARG A 266 -2.67 14.05 -14.19
CA ARG A 266 -2.13 13.89 -12.84
C ARG A 266 -0.62 13.65 -12.87
N LEU A 267 -0.13 12.79 -13.76
CA LEU A 267 1.31 12.57 -13.96
C LEU A 267 2.02 13.87 -14.37
N LEU A 268 1.47 14.62 -15.32
CA LEU A 268 2.01 15.92 -15.71
C LEU A 268 2.09 16.90 -14.54
N GLY A 269 1.07 16.94 -13.69
CA GLY A 269 1.08 17.73 -12.46
C GLY A 269 2.21 17.32 -11.51
N ALA A 270 2.42 16.02 -11.31
CA ALA A 270 3.52 15.49 -10.48
C ALA A 270 4.91 15.83 -11.05
N LEU A 271 5.02 15.92 -12.38
CA LEU A 271 6.22 16.34 -13.10
C LEU A 271 6.42 17.87 -13.16
N GLY A 272 5.50 18.65 -12.56
CA GLY A 272 5.55 20.11 -12.54
C GLY A 272 5.15 20.78 -13.87
N CYS A 273 4.44 20.06 -14.74
CA CYS A 273 3.95 20.54 -16.03
C CYS A 273 2.46 20.91 -15.98
N GLY A 274 2.02 21.77 -16.90
CA GLY A 274 0.59 22.06 -17.05
C GLY A 274 -0.18 20.88 -17.65
N LYS A 275 -1.47 20.78 -17.35
CA LYS A 275 -2.37 19.77 -17.92
C LYS A 275 -2.47 19.86 -19.45
N ILE A 276 -2.78 18.74 -20.11
CA ILE A 276 -3.12 18.66 -21.54
C ILE A 276 -4.62 18.57 -21.72
N TYR A 277 -5.29 17.65 -21.02
CA TYR A 277 -6.65 17.22 -21.34
C TYR A 277 -7.73 17.97 -20.54
N ASN A 278 -7.40 18.39 -19.31
CA ASN A 278 -8.28 19.11 -18.38
C ASN A 278 -9.59 18.38 -18.08
N VAL A 279 -9.53 17.05 -17.99
CA VAL A 279 -10.68 16.19 -17.69
C VAL A 279 -10.74 15.79 -16.22
N GLN A 280 -11.93 15.40 -15.77
CA GLN A 280 -12.16 14.87 -14.43
C GLN A 280 -12.11 13.33 -14.45
N ASN A 281 -11.88 12.72 -13.29
CA ASN A 281 -11.99 11.27 -13.13
C ASN A 281 -13.45 10.82 -13.36
N PRO A 282 -13.73 9.97 -14.37
CA PRO A 282 -15.09 9.48 -14.65
C PRO A 282 -15.54 8.34 -13.72
N PHE A 283 -14.63 7.76 -12.93
CA PHE A 283 -14.89 6.60 -12.08
C PHE A 283 -14.68 6.97 -10.60
N ASP A 284 -15.74 7.43 -9.95
CA ASP A 284 -15.79 7.76 -8.52
C ASP A 284 -15.29 6.62 -7.60
N TRP A 285 -15.60 5.39 -7.96
CA TRP A 285 -15.19 4.19 -7.23
C TRP A 285 -13.67 3.93 -7.27
N MET A 286 -12.92 4.48 -8.23
CA MET A 286 -11.46 4.36 -8.23
C MET A 286 -10.81 5.10 -7.05
N GLU A 287 -11.42 6.19 -6.58
CA GLU A 287 -10.95 6.92 -5.39
C GLU A 287 -11.24 6.15 -4.11
N LEU A 288 -12.43 5.54 -4.03
CA LEU A 288 -12.86 4.74 -2.88
C LEU A 288 -11.99 3.49 -2.69
N ILE A 289 -11.66 2.78 -3.78
CA ILE A 289 -10.81 1.59 -3.71
C ILE A 289 -9.38 1.97 -3.30
N SER A 290 -8.85 3.07 -3.83
CA SER A 290 -7.54 3.61 -3.43
C SER A 290 -7.46 3.96 -1.94
N LEU A 291 -8.57 4.37 -1.32
CA LEU A 291 -8.67 4.67 0.12
C LEU A 291 -8.82 3.39 0.97
N GLN A 292 -9.66 2.44 0.53
CA GLN A 292 -9.86 1.17 1.22
C GLN A 292 -8.60 0.28 1.21
N GLY A 293 -7.85 0.26 0.11
CA GLY A 293 -6.56 -0.45 0.04
C GLY A 293 -5.55 0.11 1.04
N LYS A 294 -5.56 1.43 1.27
CA LYS A 294 -4.70 2.08 2.28
C LYS A 294 -5.12 1.74 3.71
N THR A 295 -6.42 1.65 4.03
CA THR A 295 -6.87 1.31 5.40
C THR A 295 -6.75 -0.19 5.70
N ASN A 296 -7.19 -1.05 4.79
CA ASN A 296 -7.18 -2.51 4.99
C ASN A 296 -5.78 -3.09 5.13
N PHE A 297 -4.77 -2.49 4.49
CA PHE A 297 -3.41 -2.99 4.50
C PHE A 297 -2.70 -2.82 5.86
N PHE A 298 -2.81 -1.63 6.47
CA PHE A 298 -2.26 -1.40 7.82
C PHE A 298 -2.99 -2.26 8.86
N GLU A 299 -4.29 -2.45 8.73
CA GLU A 299 -5.07 -3.25 9.67
C GLU A 299 -4.82 -4.75 9.54
N LYS A 300 -4.77 -5.30 8.32
CA LYS A 300 -4.49 -6.72 8.09
C LYS A 300 -3.08 -7.12 8.53
N ARG A 301 -2.04 -6.36 8.17
CA ARG A 301 -0.66 -6.69 8.55
C ARG A 301 -0.40 -6.62 10.03
N VAL A 302 -0.93 -5.61 10.72
CA VAL A 302 -0.82 -5.54 12.18
C VAL A 302 -1.49 -6.76 12.82
N GLY A 303 -2.63 -7.20 12.28
CA GLY A 303 -3.30 -8.43 12.73
C GLY A 303 -2.51 -9.71 12.47
N GLU A 304 -1.81 -9.81 11.35
CA GLU A 304 -1.00 -10.99 10.98
C GLU A 304 0.30 -11.08 11.76
N TYR A 305 1.01 -9.98 12.02
CA TYR A 305 2.15 -9.96 12.95
C TYR A 305 1.73 -10.36 14.37
N GLN A 306 0.56 -9.93 14.84
CA GLN A 306 0.02 -10.38 16.12
C GLN A 306 -0.27 -11.89 16.11
N LYS A 307 -0.84 -12.42 15.03
CA LYS A 307 -1.12 -13.87 14.91
C LYS A 307 0.15 -14.71 14.78
N ALA A 308 1.15 -14.26 14.03
CA ALA A 308 2.43 -14.95 13.87
C ALA A 308 3.21 -15.00 15.20
N SER A 309 3.17 -13.89 15.98
CA SER A 309 3.72 -13.87 17.33
C SER A 309 3.02 -14.85 18.28
N VAL A 310 1.70 -15.05 18.13
CA VAL A 310 0.92 -16.01 18.93
C VAL A 310 1.17 -17.46 18.47
N MET A 311 1.30 -17.71 17.16
CA MET A 311 1.55 -19.04 16.61
C MET A 311 2.98 -19.53 16.89
N SER A 312 3.97 -18.63 16.96
CA SER A 312 5.32 -18.97 17.42
C SER A 312 5.34 -19.44 18.88
N SER A 313 4.34 -19.07 19.68
CA SER A 313 4.20 -19.50 21.08
C SER A 313 3.40 -20.80 21.25
N LEU A 314 2.82 -21.34 20.18
CA LEU A 314 1.94 -22.52 20.22
C LEU A 314 2.58 -23.80 19.66
N ASN A 315 3.82 -23.73 19.16
CA ASN A 315 4.57 -24.90 18.68
C ASN A 315 5.39 -25.62 19.76
N ASP A 316 5.42 -25.11 20.99
CA ASP A 316 5.94 -25.80 22.17
C ASP A 316 4.78 -26.06 23.16
N ASP A 317 4.14 -27.22 23.01
CA ASP A 317 3.62 -28.10 24.08
C ASP A 317 2.38 -28.90 23.65
N HIS A 318 2.61 -30.20 23.48
CA HIS A 318 1.56 -31.21 23.51
C HIS A 318 1.24 -31.52 24.99
N SER A 319 0.02 -31.24 25.47
CA SER A 319 -0.84 -32.20 26.19
C SER A 319 -2.05 -31.60 26.93
N SER A 320 -3.14 -32.37 26.89
CA SER A 320 -4.23 -32.48 27.87
C SER A 320 -5.38 -31.44 27.90
N ARG A 321 -6.55 -31.96 27.51
CA ARG A 321 -7.91 -31.42 27.67
C ARG A 321 -8.28 -31.15 29.14
N LYS A 322 -9.18 -30.16 29.37
CA LYS A 322 -10.50 -30.39 29.99
C LYS A 322 -11.44 -29.17 29.88
N SER A 323 -12.71 -29.46 29.60
CA SER A 323 -13.81 -28.52 29.40
C SER A 323 -14.47 -28.11 30.71
N PHE A 324 -14.97 -26.88 30.85
CA PHE A 324 -16.09 -26.59 31.76
C PHE A 324 -17.01 -25.48 31.21
N ARG A 325 -18.32 -25.72 31.30
CA ARG A 325 -19.44 -24.89 30.83
C ARG A 325 -20.01 -24.05 31.98
N GLY A 326 -20.27 -22.75 31.69
CA GLY A 326 -21.43 -21.90 32.09
C GLY A 326 -21.85 -21.77 33.58
N PRO A 327 -22.76 -20.85 33.96
CA PRO A 327 -23.82 -20.27 33.11
C PRO A 327 -24.05 -18.74 33.22
N LYS A 328 -24.93 -18.28 32.33
CA LYS A 328 -25.47 -16.93 32.10
C LYS A 328 -26.46 -16.48 33.19
N MET A 329 -26.54 -15.17 33.42
CA MET A 329 -27.74 -14.37 33.79
C MET A 329 -27.39 -12.88 33.56
N ALA A 330 -28.26 -11.88 33.39
CA ALA A 330 -29.63 -11.69 32.92
C ALA A 330 -29.76 -10.15 32.80
N VAL A 331 -30.47 -9.65 31.79
CA VAL A 331 -30.67 -8.20 31.52
C VAL A 331 -32.00 -7.72 32.13
N PRO A 332 -32.08 -6.47 32.61
CA PRO A 332 -33.34 -5.74 32.61
C PRO A 332 -33.28 -4.42 31.83
N THR A 333 -34.36 -4.21 31.08
CA THR A 333 -34.79 -3.06 30.27
C THR A 333 -35.47 -1.98 31.10
N THR A 334 -35.32 -0.71 30.72
CA THR A 334 -36.32 0.36 30.95
C THR A 334 -36.14 1.49 29.91
N THR A 335 -37.26 1.86 29.27
CA THR A 335 -37.55 3.03 28.41
C THR A 335 -37.67 4.30 29.29
N THR A 336 -37.51 5.57 28.88
CA THR A 336 -37.90 6.31 27.66
C THR A 336 -37.32 7.75 27.74
N THR A 337 -37.50 8.53 26.66
CA THR A 337 -37.45 10.02 26.50
C THR A 337 -36.13 10.70 26.12
N THR A 338 -36.10 11.12 24.86
CA THR A 338 -35.11 11.92 24.14
C THR A 338 -35.06 13.38 24.62
N PRO A 339 -33.86 13.97 24.69
CA PRO A 339 -33.64 15.34 24.23
C PRO A 339 -32.60 15.37 23.10
N GLN A 340 -32.85 16.20 22.08
CA GLN A 340 -31.89 16.52 21.03
C GLN A 340 -30.56 17.01 21.64
N LEU A 341 -29.44 16.37 21.31
CA LEU A 341 -28.09 16.88 21.56
C LEU A 341 -27.13 16.47 20.43
N GLN A 342 -26.69 17.52 19.72
CA GLN A 342 -25.44 17.75 18.98
C GLN A 342 -24.46 16.57 18.80
N ASN A 343 -24.03 16.36 17.54
CA ASN A 343 -22.87 15.62 17.01
C ASN A 343 -22.06 14.72 17.98
N PRO A 344 -21.87 13.42 17.69
CA PRO A 344 -20.93 12.58 18.44
C PRO A 344 -19.51 13.01 18.08
N GLY A 345 -18.91 13.82 18.95
CA GLY A 345 -17.60 14.44 18.78
C GLY A 345 -16.48 13.40 18.67
N PHE A 346 -15.80 13.40 17.51
CA PHE A 346 -14.46 12.87 17.40
C PHE A 346 -13.52 13.62 18.35
N LEU A 347 -12.55 12.90 18.91
CA LEU A 347 -11.47 13.50 19.70
C LEU A 347 -10.70 14.49 18.83
N SER A 348 -10.49 15.70 19.34
CA SER A 348 -9.57 16.64 18.69
C SER A 348 -8.15 16.08 18.66
N ARG A 349 -7.34 16.55 17.71
CA ARG A 349 -5.92 16.18 17.58
C ARG A 349 -5.15 16.35 18.89
N GLU A 350 -5.43 17.41 19.64
CA GLU A 350 -4.79 17.68 20.93
C GLU A 350 -5.22 16.68 22.02
N GLN A 351 -6.49 16.28 22.04
CA GLN A 351 -6.99 15.25 22.96
C GLN A 351 -6.37 13.88 22.63
N LEU A 352 -6.23 13.53 21.35
CA LEU A 352 -5.57 12.30 20.92
C LEU A 352 -4.08 12.28 21.31
N LEU A 353 -3.36 13.37 21.06
CA LEU A 353 -1.95 13.50 21.46
C LEU A 353 -1.77 13.42 22.98
N HIS A 354 -2.67 14.04 23.74
CA HIS A 354 -2.65 13.95 25.20
C HIS A 354 -2.84 12.50 25.69
N LEU A 355 -3.83 11.79 25.15
CA LEU A 355 -4.09 10.39 25.50
C LEU A 355 -2.91 9.49 25.11
N PHE A 356 -2.31 9.70 23.93
CA PHE A 356 -1.15 8.94 23.49
C PHE A 356 0.06 9.15 24.39
N ASN A 357 0.37 10.40 24.73
CA ASN A 357 1.47 10.72 25.65
C ASN A 357 1.23 10.15 27.04
N ARG A 358 -0.02 10.18 27.53
CA ARG A 358 -0.37 9.63 28.84
C ARG A 358 -0.26 8.10 28.86
N PHE A 359 -0.72 7.42 27.82
CA PHE A 359 -0.57 5.98 27.64
C PHE A 359 0.90 5.56 27.57
N SER A 360 1.70 6.27 26.77
CA SER A 360 3.14 6.03 26.67
C SER A 360 3.86 6.23 28.00
N PHE A 361 3.46 7.24 28.79
CA PHE A 361 4.03 7.46 30.12
C PHE A 361 3.68 6.35 31.10
N LEU A 362 2.39 5.99 31.22
CA LEU A 362 1.94 4.98 32.18
C LEU A 362 2.53 3.59 31.88
N THR A 363 2.61 3.20 30.61
CA THR A 363 3.26 1.95 30.18
C THR A 363 4.78 1.95 30.36
N SER A 364 5.40 3.13 30.49
CA SER A 364 6.84 3.25 30.77
C SER A 364 7.20 3.05 32.24
N LEU A 365 6.22 3.14 33.15
CA LEU A 365 6.45 3.09 34.59
C LEU A 365 7.03 1.73 35.03
N PRO A 366 8.06 1.71 35.90
CA PRO A 366 8.70 0.48 36.37
C PRO A 366 7.72 -0.52 36.99
N ASP A 367 6.72 -0.05 37.74
CA ASP A 367 5.73 -0.90 38.39
C ASP A 367 4.81 -1.60 37.38
N VAL A 368 4.46 -0.94 36.27
CA VAL A 368 3.65 -1.54 35.19
C VAL A 368 4.46 -2.59 34.46
N LYS A 369 5.73 -2.29 34.15
CA LYS A 369 6.66 -3.25 33.53
C LYS A 369 6.91 -4.46 34.43
N LYS A 370 7.06 -4.24 35.73
CA LYS A 370 7.24 -5.30 36.73
C LYS A 370 6.00 -6.19 36.83
N ARG A 371 4.79 -5.63 36.87
CA ARG A 371 3.55 -6.41 36.89
C ARG A 371 3.38 -7.28 35.64
N ILE A 372 3.78 -6.78 34.48
CA ILE A 372 3.79 -7.57 33.23
C ILE A 372 4.81 -8.70 33.33
N ALA A 373 6.01 -8.43 33.86
CA ALA A 373 7.04 -9.45 34.05
C ALA A 373 6.64 -10.53 35.06
N ASP A 374 6.13 -10.13 36.23
CA ASP A 374 5.66 -11.02 37.30
C ASP A 374 4.53 -11.93 36.78
N ALA A 375 3.62 -11.39 35.97
CA ALA A 375 2.50 -12.17 35.40
C ALA A 375 2.93 -13.17 34.31
N VAL A 376 4.02 -12.87 33.60
CA VAL A 376 4.66 -13.81 32.66
C VAL A 376 5.37 -14.93 33.43
N GLU A 377 6.03 -14.60 34.55
CA GLU A 377 6.71 -15.57 35.41
C GLU A 377 5.71 -16.52 36.11
N ASP A 378 4.55 -16.00 36.50
CA ASP A 378 3.45 -16.76 37.12
C ASP A 378 2.59 -17.59 36.13
N LYS A 379 2.97 -17.66 34.84
CA LYS A 379 2.25 -18.36 33.76
C LYS A 379 0.77 -17.98 33.63
N GLN A 380 0.40 -16.73 33.95
CA GLN A 380 -0.96 -16.25 33.73
C GLN A 380 -1.20 -16.05 32.22
N GLU A 381 -2.43 -16.27 31.74
CA GLU A 381 -2.75 -16.03 30.33
C GLU A 381 -2.42 -14.58 29.95
N ALA A 382 -1.46 -14.41 29.04
CA ALA A 382 -0.93 -13.10 28.64
C ALA A 382 -2.03 -12.13 28.19
N VAL A 383 -3.09 -12.64 27.55
CA VAL A 383 -4.25 -11.85 27.11
C VAL A 383 -5.07 -11.33 28.29
N ALA A 384 -5.28 -12.12 29.34
CA ALA A 384 -6.04 -11.70 30.52
C ALA A 384 -5.29 -10.64 31.33
N VAL A 385 -3.97 -10.80 31.48
CA VAL A 385 -3.07 -9.87 32.17
C VAL A 385 -3.00 -8.55 31.41
N THR A 386 -2.74 -8.59 30.11
CA THR A 386 -2.65 -7.38 29.28
C THR A 386 -3.97 -6.65 29.19
N THR A 387 -5.10 -7.37 29.12
CA THR A 387 -6.44 -6.77 29.14
C THR A 387 -6.73 -6.10 30.48
N ALA A 388 -6.44 -6.74 31.62
CA ALA A 388 -6.66 -6.14 32.94
C ALA A 388 -5.79 -4.89 33.16
N ILE A 389 -4.51 -4.96 32.76
CA ILE A 389 -3.58 -3.82 32.84
C ILE A 389 -4.02 -2.69 31.89
N GLN A 390 -4.48 -3.00 30.68
CA GLN A 390 -5.03 -2.01 29.75
C GLN A 390 -6.28 -1.35 30.31
N GLU A 391 -7.21 -2.11 30.89
CA GLU A 391 -8.42 -1.57 31.50
C GLU A 391 -8.12 -0.66 32.70
N GLU A 392 -7.12 -1.00 33.53
CA GLU A 392 -6.64 -0.14 34.61
C GLU A 392 -5.99 1.14 34.09
N ILE A 393 -5.13 1.05 33.06
CA ILE A 393 -4.51 2.20 32.41
C ILE A 393 -5.58 3.12 31.81
N PHE A 394 -6.61 2.55 31.17
CA PHE A 394 -7.72 3.33 30.64
C PHE A 394 -8.52 4.02 31.75
N LEU A 395 -8.75 3.36 32.89
CA LEU A 395 -9.37 3.98 34.07
C LEU A 395 -8.51 5.11 34.65
N GLU A 396 -7.18 4.94 34.75
CA GLU A 396 -6.24 5.99 35.17
C GLU A 396 -6.15 7.17 34.18
N MET A 397 -6.47 6.91 32.92
CA MET A 397 -6.65 7.92 31.87
C MET A 397 -8.06 8.56 31.91
N GLY A 398 -8.94 8.14 32.81
CA GLY A 398 -10.31 8.65 32.95
C GLY A 398 -11.32 8.04 31.96
N VAL A 399 -10.99 6.92 31.31
CA VAL A 399 -11.79 6.24 30.29
C VAL A 399 -12.47 5.03 30.93
N GLY A 400 -13.75 5.16 31.30
CA GLY A 400 -14.53 4.10 31.95
C GLY A 400 -15.27 3.17 30.98
N LYS A 401 -15.69 1.98 31.47
CA LYS A 401 -16.35 0.90 30.69
C LYS A 401 -17.73 1.21 30.09
N ARG A 402 -18.31 2.41 30.28
CA ARG A 402 -19.58 2.85 29.66
C ARG A 402 -19.57 4.36 29.35
N TRP A 403 -19.67 4.69 28.05
CA TRP A 403 -20.00 6.01 27.45
C TRP A 403 -18.83 7.04 27.34
N PRO A 404 -18.98 8.12 26.53
CA PRO A 404 -18.10 8.61 25.48
C PRO A 404 -17.31 9.82 25.98
N VAL A 405 -16.33 10.25 25.21
CA VAL A 405 -15.41 11.30 25.63
C VAL A 405 -16.08 12.69 25.56
N MET A 406 -16.83 13.05 26.60
CA MET A 406 -17.32 14.42 26.84
C MET A 406 -17.05 14.82 28.29
N LYS A 407 -15.81 15.26 28.54
CA LYS A 407 -15.34 16.24 29.55
C LYS A 407 -13.88 15.96 29.93
N LEU A 408 -12.96 16.20 29.00
CA LEU A 408 -11.56 16.49 29.37
C LEU A 408 -11.45 18.01 29.47
N SER A 409 -11.66 18.60 30.66
CA SER A 409 -11.35 20.01 30.89
C SER A 409 -9.86 20.14 31.20
N LEU A 410 -9.13 20.85 30.34
CA LEU A 410 -7.76 21.31 30.60
C LEU A 410 -7.81 22.41 31.67
N ASP A 411 -7.85 22.04 32.95
CA ASP A 411 -7.54 23.00 34.03
C ASP A 411 -6.31 22.52 34.80
N GLN A 412 -5.17 23.15 34.51
CA GLN A 412 -3.84 22.81 35.04
C GLN A 412 -3.68 23.08 36.55
N ARG A 413 -4.70 23.56 37.26
CA ARG A 413 -4.57 24.04 38.65
C ARG A 413 -5.00 23.07 39.76
N ASN A 414 -5.56 21.89 39.46
CA ASN A 414 -5.95 20.92 40.50
C ASN A 414 -5.06 19.67 40.62
N LEU A 415 -4.06 19.50 39.76
CA LEU A 415 -3.21 18.29 39.70
C LEU A 415 -2.22 18.11 40.88
N GLN A 416 -2.04 19.11 41.74
CA GLN A 416 -1.17 18.98 42.94
C GLN A 416 -1.91 18.60 44.23
N LYS A 417 -3.25 18.59 44.26
CA LYS A 417 -4.00 18.31 45.50
C LYS A 417 -4.47 16.87 45.67
N GLU A 418 -4.69 16.10 44.59
CA GLU A 418 -5.10 14.70 44.71
C GLU A 418 -3.94 13.71 44.89
N PHE A 419 -2.70 14.12 44.61
CA PHE A 419 -1.51 13.27 44.81
C PHE A 419 -1.08 13.10 46.28
N TRP A 420 -1.59 13.94 47.20
CA TRP A 420 -1.22 13.89 48.62
C TRP A 420 -2.23 13.17 49.54
N VAL A 421 -3.43 12.85 49.05
CA VAL A 421 -4.48 12.23 49.88
C VAL A 421 -4.45 10.69 49.79
N ASN A 422 -4.03 10.12 48.67
CA ASN A 422 -4.07 8.64 48.46
C ASN A 422 -2.78 7.87 48.78
N ARG A 423 -1.68 8.55 49.16
CA ARG A 423 -0.44 7.88 49.64
C ARG A 423 -0.41 7.61 51.15
N ASN A 424 -1.30 8.23 51.93
CA ASN A 424 -1.29 8.12 53.40
C ASN A 424 -2.32 7.14 54.01
N CYS A 425 -3.12 6.43 53.20
CA CYS A 425 -4.12 5.47 53.71
C CYS A 425 -3.78 3.99 53.52
N ARG A 426 -2.56 3.64 53.05
CA ARG A 426 -2.13 2.22 52.93
C ARG A 426 -0.92 1.82 53.80
N ASN A 427 -0.34 2.74 54.56
CA ASN A 427 0.76 2.44 55.49
C ASN A 427 0.52 3.14 56.84
N SER A 428 -0.30 2.55 57.72
CA SER A 428 -0.16 2.61 59.20
C SER A 428 -1.44 2.12 59.89
N ASN A 429 -1.40 0.89 60.43
CA ASN A 429 -2.22 0.53 61.58
C ASN A 429 -1.30 0.55 62.83
N TRP A 430 -1.42 1.66 63.55
CA TRP A 430 -1.10 1.93 64.97
C TRP A 430 0.33 2.13 65.49
N ARG A 431 0.42 3.23 66.27
CA ARG A 431 1.45 3.72 67.18
C ARG A 431 2.02 2.67 68.14
N CYS A 432 3.34 2.52 68.15
CA CYS A 432 4.28 2.93 69.22
C CYS A 432 5.70 2.63 68.76
#